data_AF-A0A382GUS2-F1
#
_entry.id   AF-A0A382GUS2-F1
#
_cell.length_a   1.000
_cell.length_b   1.000
_cell.length_c   1.000
_cell.angle_alpha   90.00
_cell.angle_beta   90.00
_cell.angle_gamma   90.00
#
_symmetry.space_group_name_H-M   'P 1'
#
loop_
_entity.id
_entity.type
_entity.pdbx_description
1 polymer ?
#
loop_
_entity_poly.entity_id
_entity_poly.type
_entity_poly.pdbx_seq_one_letter_code
_entity_poly.pdbx_strand_id
1 'polypeptide(L)'
;IAISFFVPTMLLLMGDANMYQRIFSSRDGGSARKAVLFWVIGVVVLESAISMLGLTGSVAVEKGILPDLVGNSQAVVIAEAQAVGLEPTEAAMLTARQEGSESVIPAIAKYGGLPLVIGLLLVSTMMAIIVSTADSFLLIPATNLTRDVYQRYMNPRASERQVLLISRGLVLGLGVIAYLLVSQFKTVLNAAFTAYNIYGASLTPSLLAAFFWKRATKEGAVASIITGATVTLVWTYILPHWGGFKGLHPFLQELTYPAAGLSVLMLVGVSLLTPAPPREVWSQFFNDSDTIVSDN
;
A
#
# COMPACT_ATOMS: atom_id res chain seq x y z
N ILE A 1 -10.48 -14.29 -4.68
CA ILE A 1 -9.96 -13.09 -5.39
C ILE A 1 -10.42 -11.79 -4.73
N ALA A 2 -11.72 -11.50 -4.57
CA ALA A 2 -12.13 -10.24 -3.95
C ALA A 2 -11.64 -10.07 -2.48
N ILE A 3 -11.75 -11.12 -1.67
CA ILE A 3 -11.31 -11.10 -0.27
C ILE A 3 -9.79 -10.88 -0.14
N SER A 4 -8.98 -11.46 -1.03
CA SER A 4 -7.52 -11.31 -1.00
C SER A 4 -7.06 -9.88 -1.28
N PHE A 5 -7.81 -9.11 -2.07
CA PHE A 5 -7.53 -7.67 -2.25
C PHE A 5 -8.11 -6.80 -1.13
N PHE A 6 -9.25 -7.20 -0.58
CA PHE A 6 -9.95 -6.45 0.46
C PHE A 6 -9.17 -6.40 1.77
N VAL A 7 -8.65 -7.52 2.25
CA VAL A 7 -8.02 -7.61 3.58
C VAL A 7 -6.77 -6.75 3.71
N PRO A 8 -5.77 -6.81 2.80
CA PRO A 8 -4.59 -5.93 2.86
C PRO A 8 -4.95 -4.45 2.79
N THR A 9 -5.94 -4.10 1.98
CA THR A 9 -6.41 -2.72 1.85
C THR A 9 -7.04 -2.22 3.15
N MET A 10 -7.87 -3.04 3.80
CA MET A 10 -8.44 -2.69 5.10
C MET A 10 -7.38 -2.53 6.18
N LEU A 11 -6.41 -3.46 6.25
CA LEU A 11 -5.31 -3.37 7.20
C LEU A 11 -4.50 -2.08 6.98
N LEU A 12 -4.19 -1.75 5.72
CA LEU A 12 -3.53 -0.50 5.36
C LEU A 12 -4.31 0.73 5.83
N LEU A 13 -5.63 0.79 5.57
CA LEU A 13 -6.46 1.92 5.98
C LEU A 13 -6.48 2.11 7.51
N MET A 14 -6.49 1.01 8.26
CA MET A 14 -6.38 1.03 9.72
C MET A 14 -4.97 1.43 10.20
N GLY A 15 -3.95 1.21 9.37
CA GLY A 15 -2.56 1.52 9.67
C GLY A 15 -2.10 2.90 9.23
N ASP A 16 -2.84 3.61 8.38
CA ASP A 16 -2.37 4.85 7.73
C ASP A 16 -2.34 6.04 8.70
N ALA A 17 -1.13 6.42 9.12
CA ALA A 17 -0.87 7.53 10.03
C ALA A 17 -1.41 8.88 9.50
N ASN A 18 -1.44 9.10 8.18
CA ASN A 18 -1.92 10.35 7.59
C ASN A 18 -3.42 10.56 7.86
N MET A 19 -4.20 9.48 7.88
CA MET A 19 -5.64 9.56 8.15
C MET A 19 -5.88 10.04 9.58
N TYR A 20 -5.15 9.48 10.54
CA TYR A 20 -5.22 9.88 11.95
C TYR A 20 -4.80 11.34 12.14
N GLN A 21 -3.69 11.77 11.56
CA GLN A 21 -3.22 13.15 11.65
C GLN A 21 -4.27 14.15 11.15
N ARG A 22 -4.95 13.85 10.05
CA ARG A 22 -6.03 14.70 9.52
C ARG A 22 -7.22 14.79 10.47
N ILE A 23 -7.62 13.67 11.08
CA ILE A 23 -8.71 13.65 12.07
C ILE A 23 -8.34 14.46 13.31
N PHE A 24 -7.12 14.29 13.85
CA PHE A 24 -6.66 15.00 15.04
C PHE A 24 -6.35 16.49 14.80
N SER A 25 -6.11 16.90 13.56
CA SER A 25 -5.94 18.31 13.19
C SER A 25 -7.26 19.10 13.13
N SER A 26 -8.40 18.42 13.24
CA SER A 26 -9.72 19.05 13.21
C SER A 26 -10.02 19.80 14.52
N ARG A 27 -10.79 20.90 14.42
CA ARG A 27 -11.09 21.78 15.55
C ARG A 27 -12.01 21.14 16.59
N ASP A 28 -12.88 20.23 16.17
CA ASP A 28 -13.90 19.58 17.00
C ASP A 28 -14.37 18.27 16.33
N GLY A 29 -14.95 17.37 17.13
CA GLY A 29 -15.42 16.06 16.66
C GLY A 29 -16.54 16.12 15.61
N GLY A 30 -17.35 17.18 15.61
CA GLY A 30 -18.39 17.39 14.60
C GLY A 30 -17.79 17.71 13.23
N SER A 31 -16.78 18.59 13.20
CA SER A 31 -16.00 18.91 12.01
C SER A 31 -15.25 17.68 11.47
N ALA A 32 -14.65 16.87 12.36
CA ALA A 32 -14.00 15.61 11.99
C ALA A 32 -14.97 14.67 11.26
N ARG A 33 -16.16 14.45 11.85
CA ARG A 33 -17.18 13.56 11.28
C ARG A 33 -17.67 14.04 9.90
N LYS A 34 -17.88 15.35 9.74
CA LYS A 34 -18.26 15.93 8.43
C LYS A 34 -17.14 15.75 7.40
N ALA A 35 -15.88 15.99 7.78
CA ALA A 35 -14.75 15.79 6.89
C ALA A 35 -14.64 14.33 6.41
N VAL A 36 -14.80 13.36 7.32
CA VAL A 36 -14.82 11.93 6.97
C VAL A 36 -15.99 11.62 6.03
N LEU A 37 -17.19 12.16 6.29
CA LEU A 37 -18.35 11.96 5.40
C LEU A 37 -18.08 12.49 3.98
N PHE A 38 -17.59 13.71 3.84
CA PHE A 38 -17.27 14.29 2.53
C PHE A 38 -16.12 13.55 1.84
N TRP A 39 -15.15 13.05 2.60
CA TRP A 39 -14.09 12.21 2.06
C TRP A 39 -14.63 10.90 1.49
N VAL A 40 -15.50 10.20 2.23
CA VAL A 40 -16.15 8.96 1.74
C VAL A 40 -16.95 9.22 0.46
N ILE A 41 -17.76 10.29 0.44
CA ILE A 41 -18.51 10.68 -0.76
C ILE A 41 -17.55 10.96 -1.93
N GLY A 42 -16.49 11.72 -1.68
CA GLY A 42 -15.47 12.03 -2.68
C GLY A 42 -14.79 10.78 -3.25
N VAL A 43 -14.43 9.83 -2.39
CA VAL A 43 -13.85 8.54 -2.80
C VAL A 43 -14.84 7.76 -3.65
N VAL A 44 -16.11 7.62 -3.23
CA VAL A 44 -17.13 6.90 -4.01
C VAL A 44 -17.32 7.52 -5.40
N VAL A 45 -17.40 8.85 -5.48
CA VAL A 45 -17.54 9.56 -6.76
C VAL A 45 -16.31 9.35 -7.65
N LEU A 46 -15.11 9.48 -7.08
CA LEU A 46 -13.86 9.32 -7.81
C LEU A 46 -13.67 7.88 -8.33
N GLU A 47 -13.86 6.88 -7.47
CA GLU A 47 -13.76 5.46 -7.83
C GLU A 47 -14.78 5.07 -8.90
N SER A 48 -16.00 5.60 -8.80
CA SER A 48 -17.04 5.40 -9.82
C SER A 48 -16.61 6.02 -11.15
N ALA A 49 -16.02 7.22 -11.14
CA ALA A 49 -15.54 7.87 -12.36
C ALA A 49 -14.38 7.09 -13.02
N ILE A 50 -13.42 6.60 -12.24
CA ILE A 50 -12.31 5.77 -12.73
C ILE A 50 -12.85 4.45 -13.31
N SER A 51 -13.79 3.81 -12.62
CA SER A 51 -14.44 2.58 -13.08
C SER A 51 -15.20 2.79 -14.39
N MET A 52 -15.91 3.92 -14.54
CA MET A 52 -16.59 4.28 -15.79
C MET A 52 -15.60 4.51 -16.94
N LEU A 53 -14.44 5.11 -16.68
CA LEU A 53 -13.38 5.25 -17.70
C LEU A 53 -12.85 3.88 -18.14
N GLY A 54 -12.63 2.95 -17.20
CA GLY A 54 -12.23 1.58 -17.51
C GLY A 54 -13.27 0.85 -18.36
N LEU A 55 -14.55 0.92 -17.99
CA LEU A 55 -15.66 0.35 -18.77
C LEU A 55 -15.76 0.96 -20.17
N THR A 56 -15.64 2.29 -20.27
CA THR A 56 -15.66 3.00 -21.55
C THR A 56 -14.51 2.53 -22.44
N GLY A 57 -13.31 2.36 -21.87
CA GLY A 57 -12.18 1.80 -22.59
C GLY A 57 -12.42 0.38 -23.10
N SER A 58 -13.00 -0.50 -22.26
CA SER A 58 -13.38 -1.86 -22.68
C SER A 58 -14.35 -1.87 -23.87
N VAL A 59 -15.40 -1.04 -23.82
CA VAL A 59 -16.37 -0.92 -24.93
C VAL A 59 -15.72 -0.30 -26.17
N ALA A 60 -14.80 0.64 -25.99
CA ALA A 60 -14.07 1.27 -27.10
C ALA A 60 -13.14 0.28 -27.81
N VAL A 61 -12.57 -0.70 -27.10
CA VAL A 61 -11.84 -1.82 -27.71
C VAL A 61 -12.76 -2.70 -28.55
N GLU A 62 -13.93 -3.10 -28.01
CA GLU A 62 -14.91 -3.91 -28.75
C GLU A 62 -15.40 -3.24 -30.03
N LYS A 63 -15.50 -1.90 -30.02
CA LYS A 63 -15.88 -1.09 -31.19
C LYS A 63 -14.72 -0.82 -32.16
N GLY A 64 -13.51 -1.31 -31.88
CA GLY A 64 -12.32 -1.07 -32.70
C GLY A 64 -11.80 0.36 -32.67
N ILE A 65 -12.23 1.17 -31.69
CA ILE A 65 -11.75 2.55 -31.50
C ILE A 65 -10.38 2.54 -30.82
N LEU A 66 -10.21 1.67 -29.82
CA LEU A 66 -8.94 1.45 -29.13
C LEU A 66 -8.32 0.12 -29.58
N PRO A 67 -6.97 0.00 -29.57
CA PRO A 67 -6.32 -1.28 -29.77
C PRO A 67 -6.67 -2.24 -28.63
N ASP A 68 -6.70 -3.54 -28.91
CA ASP A 68 -6.91 -4.57 -27.89
C ASP A 68 -5.68 -4.71 -26.98
N LEU A 69 -5.63 -3.87 -25.95
CA LEU A 69 -4.51 -3.81 -25.00
C LEU A 69 -4.34 -5.15 -24.25
N VAL A 70 -5.45 -5.76 -23.84
CA VAL A 70 -5.45 -7.02 -23.09
C VAL A 70 -5.02 -8.17 -23.98
N GLY A 71 -5.59 -8.29 -25.17
CA GLY A 71 -5.22 -9.30 -26.15
C GLY A 71 -3.76 -9.17 -26.57
N ASN A 72 -3.26 -7.94 -26.77
CA ASN A 72 -1.85 -7.70 -27.11
C ASN A 72 -0.90 -8.16 -25.99
N SER A 73 -1.19 -7.81 -24.73
CA SER A 73 -0.38 -8.26 -23.59
C SER A 73 -0.43 -9.79 -23.41
N GLN A 74 -1.60 -10.40 -23.60
CA GLN A 74 -1.75 -11.86 -23.53
C GLN A 74 -1.04 -12.59 -24.68
N ALA A 75 -1.06 -12.03 -25.89
CA ALA A 75 -0.36 -12.59 -27.04
C ALA A 75 1.15 -12.67 -26.81
N VAL A 76 1.75 -11.70 -26.11
CA VAL A 76 3.17 -11.75 -25.71
C VAL A 76 3.43 -12.96 -24.80
N VAL A 77 2.61 -13.15 -23.76
CA VAL A 77 2.77 -14.28 -22.82
C VAL A 77 2.56 -15.62 -23.53
N ILE A 78 1.60 -15.72 -24.44
CA ILE A 78 1.37 -16.93 -25.24
C ILE A 78 2.59 -17.22 -26.11
N ALA A 79 3.12 -16.22 -26.81
CA ALA A 79 4.29 -16.38 -27.68
C ALA A 79 5.54 -16.80 -26.88
N GLU A 80 5.76 -16.22 -25.70
CA GLU A 80 6.86 -16.60 -24.80
C GLU A 80 6.73 -18.04 -24.29
N ALA A 81 5.52 -18.46 -23.90
CA ALA A 81 5.28 -19.84 -23.45
C ALA A 81 5.51 -20.85 -24.58
N GLN A 82 4.98 -20.55 -25.77
CA GLN A 82 5.15 -21.38 -26.97
C GLN A 82 6.61 -21.50 -27.40
N ALA A 83 7.41 -20.43 -27.26
CA ALA A 83 8.84 -20.45 -27.58
C ALA A 83 9.63 -21.45 -26.73
N VAL A 84 9.13 -21.80 -25.53
CA VAL A 84 9.72 -22.79 -24.62
C VAL A 84 8.97 -24.13 -24.67
N GLY A 85 7.99 -24.29 -25.55
CA GLY A 85 7.17 -25.50 -25.68
C GLY A 85 6.24 -25.77 -24.50
N LEU A 86 5.86 -24.71 -23.78
CA LEU A 86 4.96 -24.78 -22.62
C LEU A 86 3.63 -24.08 -22.92
N GLU A 87 2.59 -24.46 -22.19
CA GLU A 87 1.33 -23.72 -22.17
C GLU A 87 1.42 -22.54 -21.19
N PRO A 88 0.83 -21.37 -21.51
CA PRO A 88 0.83 -20.23 -20.62
C PRO A 88 0.05 -20.54 -19.34
N THR A 89 0.65 -20.22 -18.19
CA THR A 89 -0.01 -20.42 -16.90
C THR A 89 -1.16 -19.43 -16.69
N GLU A 90 -2.20 -19.83 -15.96
CA GLU A 90 -3.34 -18.96 -15.63
C GLU A 90 -2.89 -17.66 -14.92
N ALA A 91 -1.90 -17.76 -14.02
CA ALA A 91 -1.33 -16.61 -13.32
C ALA A 91 -0.62 -15.63 -14.28
N ALA A 92 0.10 -16.13 -15.28
CA ALA A 92 0.74 -15.29 -16.29
C ALA A 92 -0.31 -14.60 -17.18
N MET A 93 -1.36 -15.32 -17.58
CA MET A 93 -2.47 -14.77 -18.35
C MET A 93 -3.26 -13.71 -17.59
N LEU A 94 -3.45 -13.89 -16.28
CA LEU A 94 -4.06 -12.89 -15.40
C LEU A 94 -3.20 -11.63 -15.28
N THR A 95 -1.88 -11.81 -15.13
CA THR A 95 -0.93 -10.69 -15.04
C THR A 95 -0.93 -9.87 -16.32
N ALA A 96 -0.89 -10.52 -17.49
CA ALA A 96 -0.99 -9.85 -18.78
C ALA A 96 -2.31 -9.09 -18.97
N ARG A 97 -3.43 -9.67 -18.50
CA ARG A 97 -4.73 -8.98 -18.51
C ARG A 97 -4.71 -7.72 -17.66
N GLN A 98 -4.10 -7.77 -16.48
CA GLN A 98 -3.96 -6.61 -15.60
C GLN A 98 -3.09 -5.52 -16.23
N GLU A 99 -1.95 -5.87 -16.82
CA GLU A 99 -1.05 -4.95 -17.52
C GLU A 99 -1.77 -4.18 -18.65
N GLY A 100 -2.50 -4.90 -19.50
CA GLY A 100 -3.30 -4.28 -20.57
C GLY A 100 -4.41 -3.38 -20.02
N SER A 101 -5.06 -3.79 -18.92
CA SER A 101 -6.14 -3.02 -18.29
C SER A 101 -5.64 -1.72 -17.65
N GLU A 102 -4.47 -1.74 -17.01
CA GLU A 102 -3.85 -0.57 -16.38
C GLU A 102 -3.47 0.52 -17.40
N SER A 103 -3.29 0.12 -18.67
CA SER A 103 -2.92 1.03 -19.77
C SER A 103 -4.12 1.73 -20.43
N VAL A 104 -5.35 1.51 -19.95
CA VAL A 104 -6.58 2.00 -20.59
C VAL A 104 -6.67 3.53 -20.64
N ILE A 105 -6.31 4.23 -19.56
CA ILE A 105 -6.38 5.69 -19.47
C ILE A 105 -5.44 6.37 -20.49
N PRO A 106 -4.14 6.04 -20.54
CA PRO A 106 -3.25 6.61 -21.56
C PRO A 106 -3.64 6.17 -22.99
N ALA A 107 -4.22 4.97 -23.17
CA ALA A 107 -4.72 4.55 -24.46
C ALA A 107 -5.93 5.37 -24.93
N ILE A 108 -6.88 5.69 -24.05
CA ILE A 108 -8.00 6.60 -24.34
C ILE A 108 -7.47 7.97 -24.77
N ALA A 109 -6.47 8.50 -24.04
CA ALA A 109 -5.91 9.81 -24.34
C ALA A 109 -5.25 9.88 -25.72
N LYS A 110 -4.60 8.78 -26.14
CA LYS A 110 -3.85 8.70 -27.40
C LYS A 110 -4.69 8.28 -28.60
N TYR A 111 -5.58 7.30 -28.43
CA TYR A 111 -6.30 6.63 -29.52
C TYR A 111 -7.81 6.87 -29.49
N GLY A 112 -8.37 7.42 -28.41
CA GLY A 112 -9.81 7.56 -28.22
C GLY A 112 -10.51 8.59 -29.12
N GLY A 113 -9.83 9.16 -30.12
CA GLY A 113 -10.39 10.17 -31.03
C GLY A 113 -10.72 11.51 -30.34
N LEU A 114 -10.13 11.77 -29.17
CA LEU A 114 -10.33 13.02 -28.43
C LEU A 114 -9.72 14.21 -29.16
N PRO A 115 -10.29 15.42 -29.05
CA PRO A 115 -9.60 16.63 -29.48
C PRO A 115 -8.22 16.71 -28.84
N LEU A 116 -7.21 17.12 -29.59
CA LEU A 116 -5.81 17.11 -29.14
C LEU A 116 -5.62 17.76 -27.76
N VAL A 117 -6.27 18.89 -27.52
CA VAL A 117 -6.21 19.61 -26.24
C VAL A 117 -6.73 18.75 -25.08
N ILE A 118 -7.81 18.00 -25.28
CA ILE A 118 -8.38 17.12 -24.26
C ILE A 118 -7.46 15.93 -23.98
N GLY A 119 -6.89 15.32 -25.03
CA GLY A 119 -5.90 14.25 -24.87
C GLY A 119 -4.66 14.71 -24.10
N LEU A 120 -4.13 15.89 -24.43
CA LEU A 120 -3.00 16.50 -23.71
C LEU A 120 -3.34 16.82 -22.26
N LEU A 121 -4.53 17.36 -21.98
CA LEU A 121 -4.99 17.63 -20.62
C LEU A 121 -5.09 16.34 -19.80
N LEU A 122 -5.60 15.25 -20.38
CA LEU A 122 -5.73 13.96 -19.70
C LEU A 122 -4.37 13.38 -19.33
N VAL A 123 -3.40 13.34 -20.27
CA VAL A 123 -2.04 12.86 -20.00
C VAL A 123 -1.33 13.76 -18.98
N SER A 124 -1.47 15.08 -19.10
CA SER A 124 -0.86 16.03 -18.16
C SER A 124 -1.42 15.87 -16.75
N THR A 125 -2.73 15.67 -16.62
CA THR A 125 -3.39 15.44 -15.34
C THR A 125 -2.94 14.11 -14.72
N MET A 126 -2.87 13.05 -15.53
CA MET A 126 -2.34 11.75 -15.09
C MET A 126 -0.92 11.88 -14.56
N MET A 127 -0.03 12.56 -15.30
CA MET A 127 1.36 12.80 -14.87
C MET A 127 1.42 13.65 -13.59
N ALA A 128 0.61 14.71 -13.50
CA ALA A 128 0.56 15.56 -12.30
C ALA A 128 0.17 14.76 -11.05
N ILE A 129 -0.84 13.89 -11.16
CA ILE A 129 -1.26 13.01 -10.06
C ILE A 129 -0.13 12.05 -9.68
N ILE A 130 0.48 11.37 -10.65
CA ILE A 130 1.59 10.43 -10.41
C ILE A 130 2.76 11.12 -9.71
N VAL A 131 3.19 12.28 -10.19
CA VAL A 131 4.31 13.04 -9.63
C VAL A 131 3.99 13.53 -8.21
N SER A 132 2.77 14.01 -7.95
CA SER A 132 2.37 14.48 -6.62
C SER A 132 2.43 13.37 -5.56
N THR A 133 2.05 12.15 -5.94
CA THR A 133 2.10 10.98 -5.07
C THR A 133 3.53 10.48 -4.89
N ALA A 134 4.30 10.42 -5.98
CA ALA A 134 5.70 9.99 -5.94
C ALA A 134 6.56 10.92 -5.06
N ASP A 135 6.33 12.23 -5.12
CA ASP A 135 7.00 13.21 -4.26
C ASP A 135 6.75 12.91 -2.77
N SER A 136 5.49 12.70 -2.39
CA SER A 136 5.12 12.36 -1.02
C SER A 136 5.76 11.03 -0.57
N PHE A 137 5.73 9.99 -1.42
CA PHE A 137 6.30 8.68 -1.08
C PHE A 137 7.83 8.64 -1.04
N LEU A 138 8.53 9.58 -1.67
CA LEU A 138 9.98 9.72 -1.53
C LEU A 138 10.33 10.63 -0.35
N LEU A 139 9.59 11.72 -0.16
CA LEU A 139 9.89 12.75 0.83
C LEU A 139 9.58 12.30 2.26
N ILE A 140 8.47 11.60 2.50
CA ILE A 140 8.08 11.14 3.84
C ILE A 140 9.14 10.20 4.45
N PRO A 141 9.52 9.08 3.81
CA PRO A 141 10.56 8.21 4.36
C PRO A 141 11.91 8.91 4.45
N ALA A 142 12.29 9.74 3.47
CA ALA A 142 13.52 10.53 3.56
C ALA A 142 13.53 11.46 4.79
N THR A 143 12.39 12.11 5.09
CA THR A 143 12.23 12.97 6.25
C THR A 143 12.29 12.19 7.55
N ASN A 144 11.61 11.04 7.63
CA ASN A 144 11.63 10.16 8.80
C ASN A 144 13.04 9.62 9.05
N LEU A 145 13.74 9.12 8.02
CA LEU A 145 15.14 8.70 8.15
C LEU A 145 16.05 9.86 8.57
N THR A 146 15.82 11.07 8.06
CA THR A 146 16.66 12.21 8.42
C THR A 146 16.43 12.66 9.87
N ARG A 147 15.17 12.79 10.30
CA ARG A 147 14.83 13.34 11.63
C ARG A 147 14.89 12.27 12.71
N ASP A 148 14.29 11.12 12.46
CA ASP A 148 14.10 10.07 13.48
C ASP A 148 15.30 9.15 13.61
N VAL A 149 16.13 9.03 12.56
CA VAL A 149 17.35 8.19 12.58
C VAL A 149 18.60 9.06 12.62
N TYR A 150 18.84 9.84 11.57
CA TYR A 150 20.09 10.61 11.44
C TYR A 150 20.22 11.68 12.52
N GLN A 151 19.25 12.59 12.65
CA GLN A 151 19.33 13.68 13.63
C GLN A 151 19.24 13.11 15.05
N ARG A 152 18.30 12.21 15.33
CA ARG A 152 18.11 11.67 16.68
C ARG A 152 19.30 10.85 17.21
N TYR A 153 19.91 10.00 16.38
CA TYR A 153 20.90 9.02 16.84
C TYR A 153 22.32 9.24 16.30
N MET A 154 22.48 9.84 15.10
CA MET A 154 23.80 10.02 14.49
C MET A 154 24.38 11.42 14.71
N ASN A 155 23.56 12.47 14.56
CA ASN A 155 23.98 13.85 14.76
C ASN A 155 22.89 14.72 15.41
N PRO A 156 22.73 14.66 16.75
CA PRO A 156 21.73 15.44 17.49
C PRO A 156 21.85 16.96 17.35
N ARG A 157 23.02 17.46 16.94
CA ARG A 157 23.29 18.88 16.75
C ARG A 157 23.33 19.27 15.27
N ALA A 158 22.76 18.46 14.38
CA ALA A 158 22.67 18.77 12.97
C ALA A 158 21.92 20.10 12.75
N SER A 159 22.53 21.00 11.98
CA SER A 159 21.87 22.24 11.54
C SER A 159 20.75 21.95 10.55
N GLU A 160 19.77 22.85 10.44
CA GLU A 160 18.69 22.77 9.44
C GLU A 160 19.22 22.57 8.01
N ARG A 161 20.32 23.24 7.66
CA ARG A 161 20.96 23.07 6.35
C ARG A 161 21.50 21.66 6.14
N GLN A 162 22.08 21.03 7.17
CA GLN A 162 22.56 19.65 7.08
C GLN A 162 21.40 18.67 6.98
N VAL A 163 20.34 18.85 7.77
CA VAL A 163 19.11 18.04 7.71
C VAL A 163 18.53 18.09 6.29
N LEU A 164 18.40 19.28 5.70
CA LEU A 164 17.90 19.43 4.33
C LEU A 164 18.80 18.75 3.28
N LEU A 165 20.13 18.85 3.41
CA LEU A 165 21.06 18.21 2.48
C LEU A 165 20.99 16.68 2.56
N ILE A 166 20.95 16.11 3.76
CA ILE A 166 20.81 14.66 3.97
C ILE A 166 19.45 14.18 3.42
N SER A 167 18.37 14.90 3.73
CA SER A 167 17.03 14.56 3.24
C SER A 167 16.98 14.51 1.71
N ARG A 168 17.53 15.52 1.02
CA ARG A 168 17.61 15.53 -0.46
C ARG A 168 18.46 14.37 -1.01
N GLY A 169 19.57 14.05 -0.35
CA GLY A 169 20.40 12.90 -0.70
C GLY A 169 19.64 11.57 -0.57
N LEU A 170 18.87 11.41 0.52
CA LEU A 170 18.01 10.24 0.73
C LEU A 170 16.87 10.15 -0.30
N VAL A 171 16.24 11.26 -0.67
CA VAL A 171 15.23 11.28 -1.75
C VAL A 171 15.82 10.73 -3.05
N LEU A 172 17.02 11.18 -3.45
CA LEU A 172 17.70 10.67 -4.64
C LEU A 172 18.05 9.18 -4.51
N GLY A 173 18.60 8.77 -3.35
CA GLY A 173 18.95 7.37 -3.10
C GLY A 173 17.75 6.44 -3.14
N LEU A 174 16.65 6.81 -2.47
CA LEU A 174 15.38 6.07 -2.49
C LEU A 174 14.78 6.03 -3.90
N GLY A 175 14.88 7.11 -4.67
CA GLY A 175 14.45 7.16 -6.06
C GLY A 175 15.21 6.17 -6.96
N VAL A 176 16.53 6.07 -6.79
CA VAL A 176 17.35 5.07 -7.51
C VAL A 176 16.96 3.66 -7.11
N ILE A 177 16.76 3.39 -5.82
CA ILE A 177 16.29 2.08 -5.35
C ILE A 177 14.93 1.74 -5.95
N ALA A 178 13.97 2.67 -5.92
CA ALA A 178 12.65 2.48 -6.51
C ALA A 178 12.74 2.20 -8.03
N TYR A 179 13.59 2.92 -8.75
CA TYR A 179 13.83 2.70 -10.18
C TYR A 179 14.40 1.30 -10.47
N LEU A 180 15.34 0.81 -9.65
CA LEU A 180 15.88 -0.54 -9.82
C LEU A 180 14.84 -1.62 -9.50
N LEU A 181 14.04 -1.41 -8.46
CA LEU A 181 13.00 -2.33 -8.01
C LEU A 181 11.80 -2.42 -8.96
N VAL A 182 11.52 -1.39 -9.77
CA VAL A 182 10.36 -1.40 -10.68
C VAL A 182 10.38 -2.60 -11.64
N SER A 183 11.58 -3.05 -12.03
CA SER A 183 11.78 -4.22 -12.90
C SER A 183 11.27 -5.54 -12.32
N GLN A 184 11.06 -5.60 -11.00
CA GLN A 184 10.57 -6.79 -10.31
C GLN A 184 9.05 -6.94 -10.38
N PHE A 185 8.33 -5.90 -10.80
CA PHE A 185 6.88 -5.89 -10.86
C PHE A 185 6.39 -5.84 -12.30
N LYS A 186 5.46 -6.74 -12.65
CA LYS A 186 4.84 -6.77 -13.98
C LYS A 186 3.69 -5.77 -14.14
N THR A 187 3.04 -5.41 -13.04
CA THR A 187 1.87 -4.51 -13.03
C THR A 187 1.94 -3.57 -11.84
N VAL A 188 1.30 -2.41 -11.96
CA VAL A 188 1.17 -1.42 -10.89
C VAL A 188 0.37 -2.01 -9.73
N LEU A 189 -0.69 -2.76 -10.03
CA LEU A 189 -1.50 -3.45 -9.02
C LEU A 189 -0.66 -4.44 -8.20
N ASN A 190 0.22 -5.22 -8.84
CA ASN A 190 1.08 -6.16 -8.12
C ASN A 190 2.06 -5.42 -7.20
N ALA A 191 2.68 -4.34 -7.68
CA ALA A 191 3.57 -3.52 -6.86
C ALA A 191 2.86 -2.92 -5.64
N ALA A 192 1.70 -2.30 -5.86
CA ALA A 192 0.89 -1.71 -4.80
C ALA A 192 0.41 -2.77 -3.80
N PHE A 193 -0.10 -3.90 -4.29
CA PHE A 193 -0.60 -4.98 -3.46
C PHE A 193 0.51 -5.60 -2.59
N THR A 194 1.71 -5.81 -3.13
CA THR A 194 2.85 -6.28 -2.34
C THR A 194 3.20 -5.27 -1.24
N ALA A 195 3.26 -3.98 -1.55
CA ALA A 195 3.54 -2.94 -0.55
C ALA A 195 2.45 -2.89 0.55
N TYR A 196 1.18 -3.00 0.17
CA TYR A 196 0.04 -3.02 1.11
C TYR A 196 0.07 -4.25 2.02
N ASN A 197 0.52 -5.40 1.52
CA ASN A 197 0.71 -6.59 2.34
C ASN A 197 1.85 -6.41 3.34
N ILE A 198 2.98 -5.84 2.93
CA ILE A 198 4.10 -5.57 3.84
C ILE A 198 3.62 -4.64 4.96
N TYR A 199 3.02 -3.50 4.61
CA TYR A 199 2.55 -2.53 5.59
C TYR A 199 1.42 -3.09 6.47
N GLY A 200 0.43 -3.71 5.83
CA GLY A 200 -0.75 -4.29 6.45
C GLY A 200 -0.42 -5.37 7.46
N ALA A 201 0.43 -6.34 7.08
CA ALA A 201 0.79 -7.45 7.96
C ALA A 201 1.82 -7.08 9.04
N SER A 202 2.75 -6.15 8.75
CA SER A 202 3.79 -5.78 9.72
C SER A 202 3.34 -4.73 10.72
N LEU A 203 2.80 -3.60 10.27
CA LEU A 203 2.59 -2.43 11.11
C LEU A 203 1.21 -2.45 11.79
N THR A 204 0.16 -2.84 11.06
CA THR A 204 -1.23 -2.75 11.53
C THR A 204 -1.48 -3.48 12.85
N PRO A 205 -1.04 -4.74 13.04
CA PRO A 205 -1.27 -5.45 14.31
C PRO A 205 -0.67 -4.71 15.50
N SER A 206 0.57 -4.22 15.34
CA SER A 206 1.29 -3.48 16.37
C SER A 206 0.63 -2.13 16.67
N LEU A 207 0.20 -1.40 15.63
CA LEU A 207 -0.48 -0.11 15.79
C LEU A 207 -1.82 -0.28 16.50
N LEU A 208 -2.64 -1.24 16.08
CA LEU A 208 -3.94 -1.49 16.70
C LEU A 208 -3.79 -1.95 18.14
N ALA A 209 -2.82 -2.80 18.44
CA ALA A 209 -2.56 -3.21 19.81
C ALA A 209 -2.13 -2.05 20.72
N ALA A 210 -1.42 -1.05 20.20
CA ALA A 210 -1.08 0.15 20.96
C ALA A 210 -2.33 0.93 21.43
N PHE A 211 -3.40 0.94 20.64
CA PHE A 211 -4.66 1.63 20.98
C PHE A 211 -5.64 0.76 21.78
N PHE A 212 -5.66 -0.55 21.53
CA PHE A 212 -6.75 -1.42 22.02
C PHE A 212 -6.29 -2.48 23.04
N TRP A 213 -4.98 -2.67 23.24
CA TRP A 213 -4.46 -3.72 24.11
C TRP A 213 -3.44 -3.20 25.14
N LYS A 214 -3.91 -2.98 26.37
CA LYS A 214 -3.10 -2.51 27.52
C LYS A 214 -1.84 -3.35 27.80
N ARG A 215 -1.79 -4.61 27.34
CA ARG A 215 -0.69 -5.54 27.57
C ARG A 215 0.39 -5.52 26.46
N ALA A 216 0.16 -4.82 25.36
CA ALA A 216 1.11 -4.71 24.25
C ALA A 216 2.46 -4.14 24.72
N THR A 217 3.56 -4.85 24.43
CA THR A 217 4.92 -4.41 24.78
C THR A 217 5.68 -3.91 23.56
N LYS A 218 6.73 -3.10 23.79
CA LYS A 218 7.62 -2.62 22.72
C LYS A 218 8.32 -3.80 22.02
N GLU A 219 8.71 -4.83 22.78
CA GLU A 219 9.33 -6.05 22.26
C GLU A 219 8.36 -6.84 21.40
N GLY A 220 7.09 -6.97 21.83
CA GLY A 220 6.05 -7.62 21.05
C GLY A 220 5.74 -6.89 19.75
N ALA A 221 5.68 -5.56 19.78
CA ALA A 221 5.49 -4.74 18.59
C ALA A 221 6.64 -4.91 17.59
N VAL A 222 7.89 -4.86 18.06
CA VAL A 222 9.06 -5.07 17.19
C VAL A 222 9.06 -6.48 16.59
N ALA A 223 8.76 -7.51 17.38
CA ALA A 223 8.68 -8.88 16.89
C ALA A 223 7.59 -9.04 15.81
N SER A 224 6.41 -8.47 16.04
CA SER A 224 5.30 -8.44 15.08
C SER A 224 5.70 -7.78 13.75
N ILE A 225 6.30 -6.59 13.80
CA ILE A 225 6.73 -5.86 12.59
C ILE A 225 7.75 -6.66 11.80
N ILE A 226 8.79 -7.18 12.46
CA ILE A 226 9.85 -7.96 11.81
C ILE A 226 9.27 -9.24 11.20
N THR A 227 8.44 -9.98 11.94
CA THR A 227 7.83 -11.22 11.45
C THR A 227 6.89 -10.96 10.29
N GLY A 228 6.00 -9.96 10.38
CA GLY A 228 5.10 -9.60 9.30
C GLY A 228 5.87 -9.29 8.02
N ALA A 229 6.85 -8.38 8.08
CA ALA A 229 7.65 -8.00 6.92
C ALA A 229 8.45 -9.19 6.34
N THR A 230 9.07 -10.00 7.20
CA THR A 230 9.87 -11.16 6.78
C THR A 230 9.00 -12.21 6.10
N VAL A 231 7.86 -12.56 6.70
CA VAL A 231 6.93 -13.53 6.11
C VAL A 231 6.43 -13.03 4.76
N THR A 232 6.12 -11.75 4.63
CA THR A 232 5.71 -11.15 3.35
C THR A 232 6.77 -11.31 2.27
N LEU A 233 8.03 -11.02 2.56
CA LEU A 233 9.13 -11.18 1.60
C LEU A 233 9.38 -12.66 1.25
N VAL A 234 9.37 -13.54 2.25
CA VAL A 234 9.60 -14.98 2.04
C VAL A 234 8.50 -15.59 1.17
N TRP A 235 7.24 -15.30 1.46
CA TRP A 235 6.11 -15.81 0.67
C TRP A 235 6.04 -15.25 -0.75
N THR A 236 6.53 -14.02 -0.94
CA THR A 236 6.50 -13.37 -2.26
C THR A 236 7.63 -13.84 -3.15
N TYR A 237 8.85 -13.96 -2.61
CA TYR A 237 10.07 -14.09 -3.43
C TYR A 237 10.83 -15.40 -3.25
N ILE A 238 10.56 -16.18 -2.19
CA ILE A 238 11.32 -17.40 -1.89
C ILE A 238 10.43 -18.63 -2.03
N LEU A 239 9.29 -18.63 -1.34
CA LEU A 239 8.41 -19.78 -1.22
C LEU A 239 7.80 -20.25 -2.56
N PRO A 240 7.46 -19.38 -3.53
CA PRO A 240 6.93 -19.81 -4.83
C PRO A 240 7.89 -20.69 -5.64
N HIS A 241 9.20 -20.61 -5.37
CA HIS A 241 10.21 -21.44 -6.02
C HIS A 241 10.36 -22.83 -5.37
N TRP A 242 9.76 -23.04 -4.20
CA TRP A 242 9.77 -24.33 -3.52
C TRP A 242 8.67 -25.25 -4.07
N GLY A 243 9.05 -26.43 -4.58
CA GLY A 243 8.11 -27.36 -5.23
C GLY A 243 6.92 -27.80 -4.37
N GLY A 244 7.06 -27.79 -3.04
CA GLY A 244 5.98 -28.11 -2.11
C GLY A 244 4.95 -26.99 -1.91
N PHE A 245 5.25 -25.74 -2.30
CA PHE A 245 4.37 -24.60 -2.09
C PHE A 245 3.04 -24.74 -2.82
N LYS A 246 3.08 -25.28 -4.04
CA LYS A 246 1.87 -25.53 -4.86
C LYS A 246 0.95 -26.59 -4.25
N GLY A 247 1.47 -27.45 -3.37
CA GLY A 247 0.70 -28.46 -2.64
C GLY A 247 0.11 -27.99 -1.32
N LEU A 248 0.43 -26.76 -0.87
CA LEU A 248 -0.15 -26.22 0.36
C LEU A 248 -1.63 -25.89 0.18
N HIS A 249 -2.37 -25.87 1.29
CA HIS A 249 -3.76 -25.42 1.28
C HIS A 249 -3.87 -23.99 0.71
N PRO A 250 -4.87 -23.64 -0.13
CA PRO A 250 -4.98 -22.31 -0.76
C PRO A 250 -4.91 -21.14 0.23
N PHE A 251 -5.42 -21.34 1.45
CA PHE A 251 -5.29 -20.38 2.55
C PHE A 251 -3.84 -20.04 2.93
N LEU A 252 -2.94 -21.03 2.89
CA LEU A 252 -1.52 -20.83 3.18
C LEU A 252 -0.75 -20.32 1.96
N GLN A 253 -1.31 -20.43 0.75
CA GLN A 253 -0.70 -19.84 -0.44
C GLN A 253 -1.03 -18.35 -0.55
N GLU A 254 -2.19 -17.93 -0.05
CA GLU A 254 -2.59 -16.53 0.02
C GLU A 254 -1.76 -15.83 1.11
N LEU A 255 -0.87 -14.95 0.69
CA LEU A 255 0.17 -14.32 1.52
C LEU A 255 -0.37 -13.55 2.73
N THR A 256 -1.55 -12.96 2.62
CA THR A 256 -2.11 -12.08 3.63
C THR A 256 -2.32 -12.82 4.94
N TYR A 257 -2.89 -14.03 4.90
CA TYR A 257 -3.26 -14.74 6.11
C TYR A 257 -2.05 -15.25 6.93
N PRO A 258 -1.03 -15.91 6.34
CA PRO A 258 0.16 -16.30 7.07
C PRO A 258 0.92 -15.10 7.63
N ALA A 259 1.06 -14.02 6.86
CA ALA A 259 1.79 -12.83 7.29
C ALA A 259 1.08 -12.12 8.46
N ALA A 260 -0.21 -11.83 8.31
CA ALA A 260 -0.97 -11.17 9.37
C ALA A 260 -1.13 -12.08 10.61
N GLY A 261 -1.40 -13.38 10.41
CA GLY A 261 -1.54 -14.35 11.48
C GLY A 261 -0.26 -14.51 12.30
N LEU A 262 0.88 -14.72 11.66
CA LEU A 262 2.17 -14.85 12.35
C LEU A 262 2.60 -13.54 13.02
N SER A 263 2.30 -12.39 12.40
CA SER A 263 2.55 -11.08 13.01
C SER A 263 1.76 -10.90 14.31
N VAL A 264 0.46 -11.22 14.32
CA VAL A 264 -0.39 -11.18 15.53
C VAL A 264 0.08 -12.20 16.57
N LEU A 265 0.45 -13.41 16.14
CA LEU A 265 0.96 -14.44 17.06
C LEU A 265 2.24 -14.00 17.76
N MET A 266 3.17 -13.38 17.02
CA MET A 266 4.40 -12.84 17.60
C MET A 266 4.13 -11.64 18.50
N LEU A 267 3.20 -10.77 18.12
CA LEU A 267 2.76 -9.66 18.97
C LEU A 267 2.25 -10.16 20.32
N VAL A 268 1.32 -11.11 20.28
CA VAL A 268 0.67 -11.65 21.48
C VAL A 268 1.67 -12.47 22.31
N GLY A 269 2.37 -13.42 21.67
CA GLY A 269 3.31 -14.31 22.34
C GLY A 269 4.44 -13.55 23.03
N VAL A 270 5.12 -12.66 22.31
CA VAL A 270 6.25 -11.90 22.89
C VAL A 270 5.76 -10.90 23.92
N SER A 271 4.61 -10.23 23.70
CA SER A 271 4.06 -9.33 24.72
C SER A 271 3.75 -10.08 26.01
N LEU A 272 3.15 -11.28 25.95
CA LEU A 272 2.86 -12.07 27.14
C LEU A 272 4.11 -12.60 27.85
N LEU A 273 5.18 -12.90 27.10
CA LEU A 273 6.45 -13.40 27.62
C LEU A 273 7.38 -12.30 28.15
N THR A 274 7.14 -11.03 27.80
CA THR A 274 7.95 -9.88 28.23
C THR A 274 7.26 -9.09 29.35
N PRO A 275 7.98 -8.32 30.18
CA PRO A 275 7.38 -7.56 31.27
C PRO A 275 6.27 -6.62 30.81
N ALA A 276 5.23 -6.47 31.64
CA ALA A 276 4.12 -5.58 31.33
C ALA A 276 4.56 -4.11 31.21
N PRO A 277 3.98 -3.34 30.27
CA PRO A 277 4.34 -1.93 30.11
C PRO A 277 3.93 -1.13 31.36
N PRO A 278 4.74 -0.13 31.77
CA PRO A 278 4.38 0.77 32.86
C PRO A 278 3.05 1.49 32.61
N ARG A 279 2.33 1.83 33.69
CA ARG A 279 1.00 2.45 33.62
C ARG A 279 1.02 3.80 32.90
N GLU A 280 2.12 4.52 32.97
CA GLU A 280 2.34 5.82 32.33
C GLU A 280 2.21 5.71 30.80
N VAL A 281 2.55 4.56 30.21
CA VAL A 281 2.58 4.38 28.75
C VAL A 281 1.18 4.25 28.16
N TRP A 282 0.29 3.50 28.83
CA TRP A 282 -1.05 3.21 28.29
C TRP A 282 -2.16 4.05 28.93
N SER A 283 -1.98 4.59 30.13
CA SER A 283 -3.05 5.36 30.81
C SER A 283 -3.59 6.53 29.98
N GLN A 284 -2.73 7.19 29.18
CA GLN A 284 -3.14 8.26 28.25
C GLN A 284 -4.17 7.83 27.20
N PHE A 285 -4.24 6.54 26.86
CA PHE A 285 -5.17 5.99 25.85
C PHE A 285 -6.39 5.31 26.46
N PHE A 286 -6.38 5.03 27.77
CA PHE A 286 -7.41 4.25 28.46
C PHE A 286 -7.93 4.94 29.73
N ASN A 287 -7.87 6.27 29.79
CA ASN A 287 -8.44 7.02 30.90
C ASN A 287 -9.96 7.11 30.73
N ASP A 288 -10.68 6.37 31.57
CA ASP A 288 -12.15 6.38 31.65
C ASP A 288 -12.72 7.66 32.33
N SER A 289 -11.90 8.70 32.51
CA SER A 289 -12.27 9.93 33.24
C SER A 289 -13.01 10.97 32.39
N ASP A 290 -13.07 10.80 31.06
CA ASP A 290 -13.77 11.74 30.16
C ASP A 290 -15.21 11.30 29.83
N THR A 291 -15.68 10.19 30.40
CA THR A 291 -17.08 9.77 30.28
C THR A 291 -17.99 10.56 31.24
N ILE A 292 -18.57 11.64 30.69
CA ILE A 292 -19.87 12.23 31.02
C ILE A 292 -19.99 12.82 32.44
N VAL A 293 -19.52 14.05 32.61
CA VAL A 293 -20.27 15.01 33.42
C VAL A 293 -21.33 15.60 32.50
N SER A 294 -22.47 14.92 32.40
CA SER A 294 -23.70 15.56 31.95
C SER A 294 -24.16 16.43 33.12
N ASP A 295 -23.98 17.74 32.98
CA ASP A 295 -24.60 18.70 33.89
C ASP A 295 -26.11 18.40 34.01
N ASN A 296 -26.55 18.23 35.26
CA ASN A 296 -27.95 18.13 35.66
C ASN A 296 -28.71 19.42 35.36
#